data_AF-A0A0M4ESM1-F1
#
_entry.id   AF-A0A0M4ESM1-F1
#
_cell.length_a   1.000
_cell.length_b   1.000
_cell.length_c   1.000
_cell.angle_alpha   90.00
_cell.angle_beta   90.00
_cell.angle_gamma   90.00
#
_symmetry.space_group_name_H-M   'P 1'
#
loop_
_entity.id
_entity.type
_entity.pdbx_description
1 polymer ?
#
loop_
_entity_poly.entity_id
_entity_poly.type
_entity_poly.pdbx_seq_one_letter_code
_entity_poly.pdbx_strand_id
1 'polypeptide(L)'
;MTNLAAKATALINKIKAQARPQLDEFWKYAKVELSPPLPADFGNIRKTAEEVSKQAKAKAKGSGGITVRDAWLNMLVTIEVITWFFMGEVIGRRHLVGYKV
;
A
#
# COMPACT_ATOMS: atom_id res chain seq x y z
N MET A 1 -7.63 21.52 -37.09
CA MET A 1 -8.03 20.39 -36.21
C MET A 1 -7.16 19.15 -36.40
N THR A 2 -6.78 18.76 -37.62
CA THR A 2 -5.93 17.57 -37.90
C THR A 2 -4.51 17.64 -37.32
N ASN A 3 -3.84 18.79 -37.39
CA ASN A 3 -2.50 18.98 -36.82
C ASN A 3 -2.45 18.90 -35.29
N LEU A 4 -3.56 19.23 -34.60
CA LEU A 4 -3.63 19.15 -33.14
C LEU A 4 -3.80 17.69 -32.70
N ALA A 5 -4.63 16.92 -33.42
CA ALA A 5 -4.75 15.48 -33.22
C ALA A 5 -3.41 14.76 -33.45
N ALA A 6 -2.70 15.08 -34.54
CA ALA A 6 -1.39 14.48 -34.82
C ALA A 6 -0.34 14.79 -33.73
N LYS A 7 -0.31 16.02 -33.21
CA LYS A 7 0.56 16.42 -32.08
C LYS A 7 0.15 15.74 -30.76
N ALA A 8 -1.15 15.57 -30.51
CA ALA A 8 -1.66 14.84 -29.35
C ALA A 8 -1.26 13.35 -29.40
N THR A 9 -1.37 12.71 -30.56
CA THR A 9 -0.93 11.31 -30.74
C THR A 9 0.58 11.17 -30.54
N ALA A 10 1.39 12.11 -31.03
CA ALA A 10 2.82 12.13 -30.79
C ALA A 10 3.17 12.28 -29.30
N LEU A 11 2.44 13.13 -28.56
CA LEU A 11 2.61 13.31 -27.12
C LEU A 11 2.23 12.04 -26.34
N ILE A 12 1.11 11.39 -26.68
CA ILE A 12 0.69 10.12 -26.06
C ILE A 12 1.74 9.04 -26.28
N ASN A 13 2.29 8.92 -27.48
CA ASN A 13 3.33 7.94 -27.78
C ASN A 13 4.61 8.21 -26.98
N LYS A 14 4.97 9.49 -26.80
CA LYS A 14 6.11 9.88 -25.97
C LYS A 14 5.89 9.55 -24.48
N ILE A 15 4.71 9.88 -23.95
CA ILE A 15 4.33 9.53 -22.57
C ILE A 15 4.34 8.01 -22.38
N LYS A 16 3.79 7.26 -23.34
CA LYS A 16 3.78 5.79 -23.29
C LYS A 16 5.20 5.21 -23.29
N ALA A 17 6.09 5.74 -24.11
CA ALA A 17 7.50 5.31 -24.15
C ALA A 17 8.22 5.60 -22.82
N GLN A 18 7.92 6.71 -22.17
CA GLN A 18 8.52 7.09 -20.89
C GLN A 18 7.91 6.36 -19.69
N ALA A 19 6.60 6.11 -19.70
CA ALA A 19 5.89 5.48 -18.59
C ALA A 19 6.09 3.96 -18.53
N ARG A 20 6.28 3.31 -19.69
CA ARG A 20 6.47 1.84 -19.77
C ARG A 20 7.54 1.28 -18.83
N PRO A 21 8.80 1.76 -18.83
CA PRO A 21 9.81 1.19 -17.95
C PRO A 21 9.48 1.33 -16.46
N GLN A 22 8.88 2.46 -16.05
CA GLN A 22 8.48 2.70 -14.66
C GLN A 22 7.30 1.80 -14.24
N LEU A 23 6.34 1.59 -15.15
CA LEU A 23 5.22 0.69 -14.92
C LEU A 23 5.66 -0.77 -14.89
N ASP A 24 6.62 -1.18 -15.72
CA ASP A 24 7.16 -2.53 -15.74
C ASP A 24 7.90 -2.86 -14.43
N GLU A 25 8.69 -1.90 -13.92
CA GLU A 25 9.34 -2.03 -12.61
C GLU A 25 8.32 -2.08 -11.46
N PHE A 26 7.34 -1.18 -11.46
CA PHE A 26 6.24 -1.21 -10.49
C PHE A 26 5.50 -2.55 -10.53
N TRP A 27 5.19 -3.06 -11.72
CA TRP A 27 4.48 -4.32 -11.90
C TRP A 27 5.29 -5.53 -11.41
N LYS A 28 6.62 -5.49 -11.55
CA LYS A 28 7.52 -6.52 -11.02
C LYS A 28 7.41 -6.62 -9.49
N TYR A 29 7.47 -5.49 -8.79
CA TYR A 29 7.39 -5.48 -7.31
C TYR A 29 5.97 -5.71 -6.79
N ALA A 30 4.97 -5.10 -7.43
CA ALA A 30 3.56 -5.25 -7.07
C ALA A 30 3.12 -6.73 -7.06
N LYS A 31 3.63 -7.55 -7.97
CA LYS A 31 3.32 -8.99 -8.01
C LYS A 31 3.79 -9.78 -6.80
N VAL A 32 4.83 -9.33 -6.12
CA VAL A 32 5.43 -10.04 -4.99
C VAL A 32 4.95 -9.46 -3.67
N GLU A 33 4.81 -8.14 -3.59
CA GLU A 33 4.51 -7.43 -2.34
C GLU A 33 3.02 -7.18 -2.14
N LEU A 34 2.25 -6.95 -3.22
CA LEU A 34 0.82 -6.66 -3.16
C LEU A 34 -0.05 -7.87 -3.51
N SER A 35 0.55 -9.04 -3.77
CA SER A 35 -0.22 -10.26 -4.00
C SER A 35 -0.89 -10.71 -2.71
N PRO A 36 -2.17 -11.13 -2.77
CA PRO A 36 -2.84 -11.66 -1.60
C PRO A 36 -2.07 -12.89 -1.07
N PRO A 37 -1.88 -13.00 0.26
CA PRO A 37 -1.14 -14.11 0.84
C PRO A 37 -1.84 -15.44 0.60
N LEU A 38 -1.08 -16.53 0.56
CA LEU A 38 -1.63 -17.86 0.38
C LEU A 38 -2.31 -18.33 1.68
N PRO A 39 -3.30 -19.24 1.59
CA PRO A 39 -3.95 -19.81 2.77
C PRO A 39 -2.98 -20.40 3.82
N ALA A 40 -1.85 -20.93 3.35
CA ALA A 40 -0.80 -21.49 4.20
C ALA A 40 -0.11 -20.44 5.09
N ASP A 41 -0.05 -19.19 4.64
CA ASP A 41 0.67 -18.12 5.34
C ASP A 41 -0.14 -17.55 6.52
N PHE A 42 -1.47 -17.71 6.53
CA PHE A 42 -2.32 -17.23 7.63
C PHE A 42 -1.95 -17.84 8.98
N GLY A 43 -1.46 -19.08 9.00
CA GLY A 43 -0.99 -19.73 10.22
C GLY A 43 0.20 -18.98 10.84
N ASN A 44 1.13 -18.52 10.00
CA ASN A 44 2.31 -17.75 10.44
C ASN A 44 1.91 -16.34 10.85
N ILE A 45 1.07 -15.66 10.06
CA ILE A 45 0.57 -14.30 10.37
C ILE A 45 -0.10 -14.26 11.74
N ARG A 46 -0.95 -15.24 12.07
CA ARG A 46 -1.62 -15.32 13.37
C ARG A 46 -0.64 -15.46 14.53
N LYS A 47 0.37 -16.34 14.38
CA LYS A 47 1.42 -16.51 15.41
C LYS A 47 2.21 -15.23 15.63
N THR A 48 2.63 -14.57 14.54
CA THR A 48 3.36 -13.30 14.64
C THR A 48 2.51 -12.21 15.31
N ALA A 49 1.22 -12.13 15.00
CA ALA A 49 0.32 -11.17 15.65
C ALA A 49 0.18 -11.43 17.16
N GLU A 50 0.06 -12.69 17.58
CA GLU A 50 0.02 -13.06 18.99
C GLU A 50 1.32 -12.70 19.72
N GLU A 51 2.47 -12.97 19.12
CA GLU A 51 3.78 -12.63 19.67
C GLU A 51 3.96 -11.12 19.83
N VAL A 52 3.64 -10.34 18.79
CA VAL A 52 3.67 -8.86 18.86
C VAL A 52 2.75 -8.35 19.96
N SER A 53 1.57 -8.94 20.14
CA SER A 53 0.64 -8.53 21.21
C SER A 53 1.21 -8.80 22.61
N LYS A 54 1.91 -9.93 22.81
CA LYS A 54 2.56 -10.28 24.08
C LYS A 54 3.73 -9.33 24.35
N GLN A 55 4.54 -9.03 23.33
CA GLN A 55 5.66 -8.10 23.43
C GLN A 55 5.19 -6.67 23.74
N ALA A 56 4.13 -6.20 23.08
CA ALA A 56 3.56 -4.88 23.34
C ALA A 56 3.08 -4.75 24.79
N LYS A 57 2.38 -5.77 25.33
CA LYS A 57 1.95 -5.81 26.73
C LYS A 57 3.13 -5.81 27.71
N ALA A 58 4.19 -6.56 27.40
CA ALA A 58 5.40 -6.60 28.23
C ALA A 58 6.14 -5.25 28.25
N LYS A 59 6.26 -4.58 27.09
CA LYS A 59 6.86 -3.25 26.98
C LYS A 59 6.02 -2.18 27.69
N ALA A 60 4.70 -2.25 27.60
CA ALA A 60 3.79 -1.36 28.33
C ALA A 60 3.90 -1.51 29.86
N LYS A 61 4.27 -2.69 30.37
CA LYS A 61 4.49 -2.96 31.80
C LYS A 61 5.85 -2.49 32.32
N GLY A 62 6.64 -1.78 31.49
CA GLY A 62 7.89 -1.13 31.91
C GLY A 62 9.17 -1.92 31.62
N SER A 63 9.10 -3.06 30.91
CA SER A 63 10.24 -3.97 30.75
C SER A 63 11.08 -3.75 29.50
N GLY A 64 10.86 -2.68 28.71
CA GLY A 64 11.70 -2.40 27.54
C GLY A 64 11.38 -1.08 26.86
N GLY A 65 12.39 -0.21 26.75
CA GLY A 65 12.31 0.99 25.92
C GLY A 65 12.24 0.64 24.43
N ILE A 66 11.53 1.46 23.66
CA ILE A 66 11.50 1.39 22.19
C ILE A 66 12.32 2.58 21.68
N THR A 67 13.17 2.37 20.68
CA THR A 67 13.89 3.49 20.06
C THR A 67 12.91 4.37 19.28
N VAL A 68 13.15 5.69 19.24
CA VAL A 68 12.27 6.62 18.51
C VAL A 68 12.19 6.25 17.03
N ARG A 69 13.28 5.76 16.45
CA ARG A 69 13.33 5.27 15.07
C ARG A 69 12.35 4.12 14.85
N ASP A 70 12.35 3.12 15.73
CA ASP A 70 11.47 1.96 15.60
C ASP A 70 10.00 2.33 15.82
N ALA A 71 9.73 3.21 16.78
CA ALA A 71 8.39 3.74 17.00
C ALA A 71 7.86 4.48 15.76
N TRP A 72 8.72 5.30 15.13
CA TRP A 72 8.38 6.04 13.92
C TRP A 72 8.11 5.11 12.72
N LEU A 73 8.96 4.09 12.51
CA LEU A 73 8.75 3.09 11.45
C LEU A 73 7.41 2.34 11.64
N ASN A 74 7.13 1.87 12.86
CA ASN A 74 5.88 1.18 13.15
C ASN A 74 4.66 2.09 12.96
N MET A 75 4.78 3.37 13.28
CA MET A 75 3.73 4.36 13.03
C MET A 75 3.44 4.53 11.54
N LEU A 76 4.48 4.67 10.70
CA LEU A 76 4.32 4.81 9.25
C LEU A 76 3.61 3.59 8.63
N VAL A 77 4.03 2.38 9.01
CA VAL A 77 3.36 1.13 8.56
C VAL A 77 1.91 1.07 9.04
N THR A 78 1.63 1.52 10.27
CA THR A 78 0.25 1.56 10.79
C THR A 78 -0.64 2.50 9.98
N ILE A 79 -0.13 3.68 9.61
CA ILE A 79 -0.84 4.65 8.76
C ILE A 79 -1.09 4.06 7.37
N GLU A 80 -0.13 3.35 6.81
CA GLU A 80 -0.28 2.69 5.51
C GLU A 80 -1.43 1.67 5.52
N VAL A 81 -1.49 0.80 6.53
CA VAL A 81 -2.56 -0.21 6.68
C VAL A 81 -3.94 0.46 6.83
N ILE A 82 -4.04 1.55 7.60
CA ILE A 82 -5.28 2.32 7.73
C ILE A 82 -5.69 2.95 6.39
N THR A 83 -4.73 3.44 5.61
CA THR A 83 -4.99 4.03 4.30
C THR A 83 -5.54 2.99 3.32
N TRP A 84 -5.05 1.74 3.37
CA TRP A 84 -5.62 0.63 2.60
C TRP A 84 -7.07 0.33 2.95
N PHE A 85 -7.45 0.44 4.23
CA PHE A 85 -8.85 0.32 4.65
C PHE A 85 -9.74 1.39 3.99
N PHE A 86 -9.32 2.65 4.00
CA PHE A 86 -10.06 3.74 3.34
C PHE A 86 -10.10 3.60 1.82
N MET A 87 -9.04 3.10 1.19
CA MET A 87 -9.09 2.75 -0.25
C MET A 87 -10.17 1.70 -0.54
N GLY A 88 -10.31 0.70 0.33
CA GLY A 88 -11.40 -0.28 0.26
C GLY A 88 -12.78 0.37 0.37
N GLU A 89 -12.95 1.33 1.28
CA GLU A 89 -14.19 2.11 1.41
C GLU A 89 -14.49 2.92 0.13
N VAL A 90 -13.49 3.58 -0.47
CA VAL A 90 -13.64 4.33 -1.72
C VAL A 90 -14.07 3.42 -2.87
N ILE A 91 -13.48 2.21 -2.98
CA ILE A 91 -13.90 1.19 -3.96
C ILE A 91 -15.34 0.73 -3.68
N GLY A 92 -15.68 0.47 -2.41
CA GLY A 92 -17.01 0.04 -1.99
C GLY A 92 -18.10 1.07 -2.28
N ARG A 93 -17.82 2.36 -2.06
CA ARG A 93 -18.72 3.47 -2.39
C ARG A 93 -18.79 3.80 -3.86
N ARG A 94 -17.79 3.36 -4.65
CA ARG A 94 -17.64 3.68 -6.08
C ARG A 94 -17.60 5.18 -6.37
N HIS A 95 -17.19 5.97 -5.39
CA HIS A 95 -17.14 7.43 -5.47
C HIS A 95 -15.92 7.96 -4.70
N LEU A 96 -15.18 8.87 -5.33
CA LEU A 96 -13.93 9.41 -4.77
C LEU A 96 -14.17 10.44 -3.66
N VAL A 97 -15.32 11.12 -3.64
CA VAL A 97 -15.59 12.23 -2.71
C VAL A 97 -16.91 12.03 -1.97
N GLY A 98 -16.86 11.47 -0.77
CA GLY A 98 -18.04 11.28 0.06
C GLY A 98 -19.04 10.25 -0.51
N TYR A 99 -20.13 10.04 0.25
CA TYR A 99 -21.24 9.21 -0.20
C TYR A 99 -22.11 10.01 -1.17
N LYS A 100 -22.49 9.38 -2.28
CA LYS A 100 -23.53 9.92 -3.17
C LYS A 100 -24.88 9.70 -2.49
N VAL A 101 -25.33 10.69 -1.72
CA VAL A 101 -26.70 10.76 -1.17
C VAL A 101 -27.69 11.19 -2.24
#